data_AF-A0A6N9TZ40-F1
#
_entry.id   AF-A0A6N9TZ40-F1
#
_cell.length_a   1.000
_cell.length_b   1.000
_cell.length_c   1.000
_cell.angle_alpha   90.00
_cell.angle_beta   90.00
_cell.angle_gamma   90.00
#
_symmetry.space_group_name_H-M   'P 1'
#
loop_
_entity.id
_entity.type
_entity.pdbx_description
1 polymer ?
#
loop_
_entity_poly.entity_id
_entity_poly.type
_entity_poly.pdbx_seq_one_letter_code
_entity_poly.pdbx_strand_id
1 'polypeptide(L)'
;ARRFTAALRDALDEIAAPAGRPTATAAPLGVRDAYTDDPAGPVPGGHVPVHLYGRQVLVGPWPGDGGPAAGCASCLTRRWQGVRSVSLREGLERGSG
;
A
#
# COMPACT_ATOMS: atom_id res chain seq x y z
N ALA A 1 9.15 -1.96 9.01
CA ALA A 1 7.94 -1.94 8.16
C ALA A 1 6.94 -3.04 8.53
N ARG A 2 7.25 -4.34 8.35
CA ARG A 2 6.30 -5.45 8.59
C ARG A 2 5.59 -5.42 9.96
N ARG A 3 6.33 -5.22 11.06
CA ARG A 3 5.76 -5.12 12.42
C ARG A 3 4.81 -3.92 12.58
N PHE A 4 5.15 -2.78 11.99
CA PHE A 4 4.31 -1.58 12.01
C PHE A 4 3.03 -1.79 11.19
N THR A 5 3.12 -2.43 10.02
CA THR A 5 1.95 -2.78 9.21
C THR A 5 1.01 -3.73 9.94
N ALA A 6 1.54 -4.73 10.64
CA ALA A 6 0.74 -5.64 11.46
C ALA A 6 0.03 -4.89 12.60
N ALA A 7 0.78 -4.13 13.40
CA ALA A 7 0.23 -3.35 14.51
C ALA A 7 -0.84 -2.33 14.08
N LEU A 8 -0.66 -1.70 12.92
CA LEU A 8 -1.65 -0.78 12.38
C LEU A 8 -2.93 -1.51 11.94
N ARG A 9 -2.82 -2.71 11.37
CA ARG A 9 -3.99 -3.52 10.99
C ARG A 9 -4.80 -3.87 12.23
N ASP A 10 -4.13 -4.38 13.27
CA ASP A 10 -4.77 -4.77 14.53
C ASP A 10 -5.50 -3.57 15.18
N ALA A 11 -4.86 -2.39 15.21
CA ALA A 11 -5.46 -1.17 15.76
C ALA A 11 -6.66 -0.66 14.93
N LEU A 12 -6.62 -0.80 13.60
CA LEU A 12 -7.73 -0.42 12.73
C LEU A 12 -8.92 -1.36 12.91
N ASP A 13 -8.68 -2.66 13.07
CA ASP A 13 -9.72 -3.65 13.35
C ASP A 13 -10.40 -3.38 14.70
N GLU A 14 -9.62 -3.05 15.75
CA GLU A 14 -10.13 -2.66 17.08
C GLU A 14 -11.05 -1.43 17.01
N ILE A 15 -10.66 -0.40 16.23
CA ILE A 15 -11.41 0.86 16.12
C ILE A 15 -12.65 0.72 15.20
N ALA A 16 -12.63 -0.23 14.26
CA ALA A 16 -13.70 -0.46 13.30
C ALA A 16 -14.79 -1.42 13.82
N ALA A 17 -14.49 -2.33 14.75
CA ALA A 17 -15.45 -3.32 15.25
C ALA A 17 -16.79 -2.75 15.84
N PRO A 18 -16.85 -1.57 16.50
CA PRO A 18 -18.08 -1.10 17.14
C PRO A 18 -19.02 -0.26 16.26
N ALA A 19 -18.61 0.14 15.05
CA ALA A 19 -19.39 1.02 14.18
C ALA A 19 -19.27 0.50 12.75
N GLY A 20 -20.29 0.64 11.90
CA GLY A 20 -20.25 0.27 10.47
C GLY A 20 -19.25 1.11 9.65
N ARG A 21 -18.01 1.19 10.11
CA ARG A 21 -16.87 1.90 9.55
C ARG A 21 -16.23 0.99 8.51
N PRO A 22 -15.74 1.57 7.41
CA PRO A 22 -15.15 0.79 6.35
C PRO A 22 -13.84 0.15 6.84
N THR A 23 -13.74 -1.17 6.69
CA THR A 23 -12.55 -1.95 7.06
C THR A 23 -11.36 -1.51 6.21
N ALA A 24 -10.18 -1.34 6.82
CA ALA A 24 -9.00 -0.90 6.09
C ALA A 24 -8.09 -2.09 5.72
N THR A 25 -7.54 -2.07 4.51
CA THR A 25 -6.53 -3.04 4.08
C THR A 25 -5.18 -2.36 3.98
N ALA A 26 -4.28 -2.68 4.91
CA ALA A 26 -2.95 -2.08 4.99
C ALA A 26 -1.86 -2.94 4.31
N ALA A 27 -1.09 -2.32 3.42
CA ALA A 27 0.06 -2.92 2.73
C ALA A 27 1.30 -1.99 2.77
N PRO A 28 2.53 -2.55 2.84
CA PRO A 28 3.73 -1.73 2.81
C PRO A 28 4.08 -1.29 1.37
N LEU A 29 4.57 -0.06 1.18
CA LEU A 29 4.85 0.53 -0.13
C LEU A 29 6.36 0.63 -0.44
N GLY A 30 6.75 0.03 -1.56
CA GLY A 30 8.13 0.00 -2.07
C GLY A 30 9.12 -0.64 -1.10
N VAL A 31 8.73 -1.80 -0.57
CA VAL A 31 9.61 -2.73 0.18
C VAL A 31 9.96 -3.95 -0.70
N ARG A 32 9.32 -4.07 -1.86
CA ARG A 32 9.54 -5.08 -2.89
C ARG A 32 9.58 -4.36 -4.24
N ASP A 33 10.20 -5.01 -5.22
CA ASP A 33 10.17 -4.57 -6.61
C ASP A 33 8.77 -4.77 -7.19
N ALA A 34 8.12 -3.68 -7.60
CA ALA A 34 6.74 -3.66 -8.07
C ALA A 34 6.56 -4.14 -9.53
N TYR A 35 7.66 -4.38 -10.23
CA TYR A 35 7.66 -4.94 -11.59
C TYR A 35 7.77 -6.46 -11.60
N THR A 36 8.28 -7.06 -10.52
CA THR A 36 8.45 -8.52 -10.37
C THR A 36 7.47 -9.11 -9.35
N ASP A 37 7.21 -8.41 -8.25
CA ASP A 37 6.17 -8.74 -7.29
C ASP A 37 5.04 -7.72 -7.40
N ASP A 38 3.77 -8.14 -7.51
CA ASP A 38 2.64 -7.23 -7.29
C ASP A 38 2.17 -7.34 -5.82
N PRO A 39 2.68 -6.49 -4.90
CA PRO A 39 2.26 -6.53 -3.51
C PRO A 39 0.86 -5.92 -3.32
N ALA A 40 0.30 -5.26 -4.33
CA ALA A 40 -0.91 -4.47 -4.23
C ALA A 40 -2.18 -5.27 -4.55
N GLY A 41 -2.15 -6.60 -4.30
CA GLY A 41 -3.21 -7.56 -4.62
C GLY A 41 -4.63 -7.05 -4.29
N PRO A 42 -5.65 -7.65 -4.91
CA PRO A 42 -7.00 -7.10 -4.95
C PRO A 42 -7.51 -6.76 -3.54
N VAL A 43 -7.90 -5.50 -3.35
CA VAL A 43 -8.53 -5.04 -2.11
C VAL A 43 -10.00 -5.44 -2.16
N PRO A 44 -10.53 -6.12 -1.13
CA PRO A 44 -11.93 -6.50 -1.11
C PRO A 44 -12.86 -5.29 -1.27
N GLY A 45 -13.98 -5.48 -1.96
CA GLY A 45 -14.99 -4.43 -2.12
C GLY A 45 -15.47 -3.91 -0.77
N GLY A 46 -15.58 -2.58 -0.63
CA GLY A 46 -15.96 -1.93 0.63
C GLY A 46 -14.81 -1.68 1.62
N HIS A 47 -13.60 -2.19 1.34
CA HIS A 47 -12.43 -1.88 2.16
C HIS A 47 -11.71 -0.60 1.70
N VAL A 48 -11.13 0.14 2.65
CA VAL A 48 -10.27 1.30 2.37
C VAL A 48 -8.82 0.83 2.14
N PRO A 49 -8.24 1.03 0.95
CA PRO A 49 -6.83 0.74 0.72
C PRO A 49 -5.91 1.71 1.46
N VAL A 50 -4.92 1.18 2.18
CA VAL A 50 -3.93 1.94 2.96
C VAL A 50 -2.52 1.46 2.64
N HIS A 51 -1.65 2.37 2.21
CA HIS A 51 -0.25 2.10 1.88
C HIS A 51 0.70 2.81 2.85
N LEU A 52 1.66 2.07 3.40
CA LEU A 52 2.60 2.58 4.41
C LEU A 52 3.99 2.75 3.82
N TYR A 53 4.54 3.96 3.92
CA TYR A 53 5.90 4.29 3.48
C TYR A 53 6.64 5.11 4.54
N GLY A 54 7.68 4.53 5.15
CA GLY A 54 8.40 5.18 6.24
C GLY A 54 7.46 5.56 7.38
N ARG A 55 7.27 6.87 7.61
CA ARG A 55 6.33 7.45 8.60
C ARG A 55 5.06 8.03 7.97
N GLN A 56 4.83 7.77 6.69
CA GLN A 56 3.74 8.33 5.89
C GLN A 56 2.72 7.25 5.55
N VAL A 57 1.48 7.68 5.40
CA VAL A 57 0.34 6.85 5.01
C VAL A 57 -0.28 7.45 3.75
N LEU A 58 -0.51 6.62 2.75
CA LEU A 58 -1.35 6.95 1.60
C LEU A 58 -2.65 6.16 1.71
N VAL A 59 -3.78 6.84 1.52
CA VAL A 59 -5.11 6.24 1.48
C VAL A 59 -5.62 6.33 0.05
N GLY A 60 -6.19 5.23 -0.46
CA GLY A 60 -6.46 5.08 -1.88
C GLY A 60 -5.41 4.20 -2.58
N PRO A 61 -5.46 4.10 -3.91
CA PRO A 61 -6.43 4.75 -4.79
C PRO A 61 -7.82 4.12 -4.61
N TRP A 62 -8.86 4.95 -4.60
CA TRP A 62 -10.23 4.44 -4.61
C TRP A 62 -10.46 3.74 -5.94
N PRO A 63 -11.07 2.53 -5.96
CA PRO A 63 -11.56 1.98 -7.20
C PRO A 63 -12.54 3.01 -7.77
N GLY A 64 -12.15 3.68 -8.85
CA GLY A 64 -13.09 4.52 -9.58
C GLY A 64 -14.21 3.64 -10.14
N ASP A 65 -15.28 4.27 -10.62
CA ASP A 65 -16.52 3.62 -11.05
C ASP A 65 -16.39 2.74 -12.32
N GLY A 66 -15.24 2.10 -12.54
CA GLY A 66 -14.92 1.30 -13.73
C GLY A 66 -14.43 2.13 -14.92
N GLY A 67 -14.29 3.44 -14.78
CA GLY A 67 -13.79 4.31 -15.84
C GLY A 67 -12.29 4.07 -16.15
N PRO A 68 -11.88 4.15 -17.43
CA PRO A 68 -10.49 3.90 -17.86
C PRO A 68 -9.43 4.86 -17.30
N ALA A 69 -9.84 5.90 -16.57
CA ALA A 69 -8.96 6.88 -15.93
C ALA A 69 -8.70 6.61 -14.43
N ALA A 70 -9.35 5.61 -13.82
CA ALA A 70 -9.17 5.31 -12.40
C ALA A 70 -7.80 4.63 -12.17
N GLY A 71 -6.94 5.26 -11.37
CA GLY A 71 -5.68 4.64 -10.96
C GLY A 71 -5.92 3.43 -10.05
N CYS A 72 -5.11 2.38 -10.19
CA CYS A 72 -5.16 1.20 -9.33
C CYS A 72 -3.94 1.12 -8.39
N ALA A 73 -4.02 0.25 -7.39
CA ALA A 73 -2.97 0.08 -6.38
C ALA A 73 -1.63 -0.43 -6.99
N SER A 74 -1.68 -1.28 -8.02
CA SER A 74 -0.48 -1.71 -8.77
C SER A 74 0.17 -0.55 -9.52
N CYS A 75 -0.62 0.33 -10.14
CA CYS A 75 -0.13 1.55 -10.79
C CYS A 75 0.52 2.52 -9.80
N LEU A 76 -0.08 2.70 -8.62
CA LEU A 76 0.52 3.47 -7.52
C LEU A 76 1.89 2.89 -7.14
N THR A 77 1.96 1.58 -6.91
CA THR A 77 3.19 0.90 -6.46
C THR A 77 4.32 1.05 -7.47
N ARG A 78 4.04 0.84 -8.76
CA ARG A 78 5.04 1.02 -9.84
C ARG A 78 5.50 2.47 -10.00
N ARG A 79 4.56 3.42 -10.03
CA ARG A 79 4.92 4.85 -10.13
C ARG A 79 5.73 5.30 -8.91
N TRP A 80 5.39 4.80 -7.72
CA TRP A 80 6.14 5.11 -6.51
C TRP A 80 7.59 4.60 -6.56
N GLN A 81 7.82 3.37 -7.06
CA GLN A 81 9.17 2.85 -7.26
C GLN A 81 9.95 3.64 -8.33
N GLY A 82 9.27 4.08 -9.39
CA GLY A 82 9.87 4.85 -10.48
C GLY A 82 10.38 6.24 -10.09
N VAL A 83 9.66 6.96 -9.20
CA VAL A 83 10.04 8.32 -8.77
C VAL A 83 11.13 8.36 -7.68
N ARG A 84 11.53 7.21 -7.11
CA ARG A 84 12.62 7.15 -6.12
C ARG A 84 13.99 7.30 -6.79
N SER A 85 14.94 7.89 -6.07
CA SER A 85 16.34 7.89 -6.51
C SER A 85 16.83 6.45 -6.66
N VAL A 86 17.65 6.22 -7.68
CA VAL A 86 18.21 4.88 -7.97
C VAL A 86 18.87 4.31 -6.72
N SER A 87 19.67 5.10 -6.00
CA SER A 87 20.38 4.68 -4.79
C SER A 87 19.44 4.18 -3.67
N LEU A 88 18.29 4.83 -3.47
CA LEU A 88 17.31 4.40 -2.46
C LEU A 88 16.60 3.10 -2.89
N ARG A 89 16.35 2.94 -4.19
CA ARG A 89 15.75 1.73 -4.76
C ARG A 89 16.67 0.52 -4.59
N GLU A 90 17.92 0.67 -5.04
CA GLU A 90 18.98 -0.33 -4.93
C GLU A 90 19.18 -0.81 -3.49
N GLY A 91 19.29 0.12 -2.52
CA GLY A 91 19.53 -0.23 -1.12
C GLY A 91 18.38 -0.99 -0.44
N LEU A 92 17.13 -0.82 -0.90
CA LEU A 92 15.96 -1.55 -0.38
C LEU A 92 15.73 -2.89 -1.07
N GLU A 93 16.05 -2.99 -2.36
CA GLU A 93 15.80 -4.18 -3.19
C GLU A 93 16.94 -5.20 -3.13
N ARG A 94 18.20 -4.74 -3.07
CA ARG A 94 19.39 -5.61 -3.07
C ARG A 94 20.07 -5.73 -1.70
N GLY A 95 19.64 -4.94 -0.70
CA GLY A 95 20.39 -4.69 0.52
C GLY A 95 21.58 -3.76 0.23
N SER A 96 21.84 -2.81 1.12
CA SER A 96 23.06 -2.00 1.01
C SER A 96 24.27 -2.92 0.97
N GLY A 97 25.08 -2.83 -0.09
CA GLY A 97 26.41 -3.45 -0.13
C GLY A 97 27.30 -2.93 0.98
#